data_AF-A0A9N7RHG0-F1
#
_entry.id   AF-A0A9N7RHG0-F1
#
_cell.length_a   1.000
_cell.length_b   1.000
_cell.length_c   1.000
_cell.angle_alpha   90.00
_cell.angle_beta   90.00
_cell.angle_gamma   90.00
#
_symmetry.space_group_name_H-M   'P 1'
#
loop_
_entity.id
_entity.type
_entity.pdbx_description
1 polymer ?
#
loop_
_entity_poly.entity_id
_entity_poly.type
_entity_poly.pdbx_seq_one_letter_code
_entity_poly.pdbx_strand_id
1 'polypeptide(L)'
;MMCLEIWYMASITVLTGILDNAVTAVGSLAICTNVNGMEAMVFIGINAAISVRVSNELGLGHPRTAKYSVYSTVFQSLLIGIICMIVILVTRNYFSIIFTNSKDLQRAVAHLSGLLGITMVLNSVQPVVSGVAVGGGWQALVAYINLACYYIFGLPLGYVLGYVANLGVVGLWGGMIAGTAMQTLLLLLVLYKTNWKKEVEQTTERMRKWGGQDIADEKENPAA
;
A
#
# COMPACT_ATOMS: atom_id res chain seq x y z
N MET A 1 -2.85 5.75 -9.37
CA MET A 1 -2.32 4.66 -8.53
C MET A 1 -3.42 4.05 -7.67
N MET A 2 -4.08 4.81 -6.78
CA MET A 2 -5.18 4.30 -5.93
C MET A 2 -6.32 3.61 -6.70
N CYS A 3 -6.68 4.07 -7.90
CA CYS A 3 -7.72 3.40 -8.69
C CYS A 3 -7.36 1.95 -9.03
N LEU A 4 -6.09 1.65 -9.31
CA LEU A 4 -5.64 0.28 -9.61
C LEU A 4 -5.78 -0.64 -8.39
N GLU A 5 -5.56 -0.11 -7.19
CA GLU A 5 -5.73 -0.84 -5.92
C GLU A 5 -7.21 -1.12 -5.65
N ILE A 6 -8.08 -0.11 -5.81
CA ILE A 6 -9.53 -0.27 -5.63
C ILE A 6 -10.09 -1.25 -6.65
N TRP A 7 -9.67 -1.14 -7.92
CA TRP A 7 -10.13 -2.05 -8.96
C TRP A 7 -9.63 -3.47 -8.74
N TYR A 8 -8.41 -3.65 -8.22
CA TYR A 8 -7.90 -4.97 -7.87
C TYR A 8 -8.76 -5.66 -6.80
N MET A 9 -9.11 -4.94 -5.73
CA MET A 9 -10.02 -5.42 -4.68
C MET A 9 -11.43 -5.71 -5.22
N ALA A 10 -11.94 -4.84 -6.10
CA ALA A 10 -13.24 -5.04 -6.73
C ALA A 10 -13.26 -6.29 -7.63
N SER A 11 -12.21 -6.52 -8.42
CA SER A 11 -12.07 -7.72 -9.26
C SER A 11 -12.10 -8.99 -8.41
N ILE A 12 -11.40 -9.01 -7.27
CA ILE A 12 -11.41 -10.16 -6.36
C ILE A 12 -12.78 -10.37 -5.71
N THR A 13 -13.48 -9.30 -5.36
CA THR A 13 -14.85 -9.38 -4.82
C THR A 13 -15.81 -9.98 -5.84
N VAL A 14 -15.72 -9.55 -7.11
CA VAL A 14 -16.51 -10.11 -8.22
C VAL A 14 -16.18 -11.59 -8.42
N LEU A 15 -14.89 -11.96 -8.43
CA LEU A 15 -14.47 -13.36 -8.51
C LEU A 15 -14.96 -14.18 -7.30
N THR A 16 -15.04 -13.60 -6.11
CA THR A 16 -15.57 -14.29 -4.93
C THR A 16 -17.08 -14.56 -5.06
N GLY A 17 -17.80 -13.69 -5.78
CA GLY A 17 -19.24 -13.84 -6.03
C GLY A 17 -19.64 -14.99 -6.96
N ILE A 18 -18.69 -15.58 -7.67
CA ILE A 18 -18.92 -16.69 -8.62
C ILE A 18 -18.70 -18.07 -7.93
N LEU A 19 -18.22 -18.09 -6.68
CA LEU A 19 -18.03 -19.33 -5.91
C LEU A 19 -19.37 -19.97 -5.50
N ASP A 20 -19.40 -21.31 -5.39
CA ASP A 20 -20.61 -22.05 -4.99
C ASP A 20 -21.21 -21.62 -3.63
N ASN A 21 -20.36 -21.12 -2.72
CA ASN A 21 -20.77 -20.56 -1.42
C ASN A 21 -20.72 -19.01 -1.40
N ALA A 22 -21.14 -18.37 -2.50
CA ALA A 22 -21.02 -16.93 -2.73
C ALA A 22 -21.52 -16.07 -1.56
N VAL A 23 -22.67 -16.39 -0.96
CA VAL A 23 -23.27 -15.57 0.11
C VAL A 23 -22.34 -15.46 1.33
N THR A 24 -21.82 -16.59 1.81
CA THR A 24 -20.92 -16.63 2.97
C THR A 24 -19.52 -16.12 2.60
N ALA A 25 -19.02 -16.45 1.41
CA ALA A 25 -17.71 -16.03 0.94
C ALA A 25 -17.64 -14.51 0.74
N VAL A 26 -18.59 -13.94 0.00
CA VAL A 26 -18.68 -12.48 -0.23
C VAL A 26 -19.00 -11.75 1.05
N GLY A 27 -19.92 -12.26 1.89
CA GLY A 27 -20.28 -11.60 3.14
C GLY A 27 -19.11 -11.54 4.13
N SER A 28 -18.34 -12.62 4.27
CA SER A 28 -17.18 -12.65 5.18
C SER A 28 -16.02 -11.81 4.64
N LEU A 29 -15.78 -11.86 3.32
CA LEU A 29 -14.83 -10.99 2.63
C LEU A 29 -15.20 -9.50 2.84
N ALA A 30 -16.46 -9.14 2.62
CA ALA A 30 -16.93 -7.76 2.77
C ALA A 30 -16.75 -7.23 4.19
N ILE A 31 -17.06 -8.02 5.22
CA ILE A 31 -16.83 -7.62 6.63
C ILE A 31 -15.35 -7.35 6.85
N CYS A 32 -14.47 -8.24 6.40
CA CYS A 32 -13.03 -8.09 6.60
C CYS A 32 -12.47 -6.89 5.80
N THR A 33 -12.96 -6.66 4.57
CA THR A 33 -12.57 -5.50 3.76
C THR A 33 -13.05 -4.19 4.36
N ASN A 34 -14.21 -4.15 5.03
CA ASN A 34 -14.67 -2.95 5.76
C ASN A 34 -13.72 -2.60 6.92
N VAL A 35 -13.29 -3.61 7.70
CA VAL A 35 -12.30 -3.42 8.77
C VAL A 35 -10.96 -2.93 8.21
N ASN A 36 -10.50 -3.52 7.12
CA ASN A 36 -9.31 -3.06 6.39
C ASN A 36 -9.49 -1.61 5.88
N GLY A 37 -10.69 -1.23 5.44
CA GLY A 37 -11.02 0.12 5.01
C GLY A 37 -10.91 1.16 6.13
N MET A 38 -11.29 0.80 7.36
CA MET A 38 -11.12 1.68 8.53
C MET A 38 -9.62 1.93 8.81
N GLU A 39 -8.80 0.88 8.76
CA GLU A 39 -7.35 1.01 8.90
C GLU A 39 -6.74 1.83 7.74
N ALA A 40 -7.18 1.58 6.51
CA ALA A 40 -6.69 2.28 5.33
C ALA A 40 -6.84 3.80 5.44
N MET A 41 -7.91 4.31 6.08
CA MET A 41 -8.08 5.75 6.30
C MET A 41 -6.97 6.37 7.14
N VAL A 42 -6.45 5.64 8.14
CA VAL A 42 -5.30 6.08 8.94
C VAL A 42 -4.06 6.19 8.06
N PHE A 43 -3.80 5.18 7.22
CA PHE A 43 -2.64 5.15 6.36
C PHE A 43 -2.73 6.11 5.17
N ILE A 44 -3.93 6.47 4.70
CA ILE A 44 -4.13 7.56 3.74
C ILE A 44 -3.68 8.90 4.37
N GLY A 45 -3.96 9.12 5.65
CA GLY A 45 -3.45 10.28 6.38
C GLY A 45 -1.91 10.32 6.42
N ILE A 46 -1.29 9.17 6.72
CA ILE A 46 0.18 9.04 6.73
C ILE A 46 0.76 9.24 5.33
N ASN A 47 0.13 8.69 4.28
CA ASN A 47 0.49 8.86 2.88
C ASN A 47 0.57 10.35 2.49
N ALA A 48 -0.46 11.12 2.85
CA ALA A 48 -0.49 12.55 2.57
C ALA A 48 0.63 13.29 3.33
N ALA A 49 0.82 12.99 4.62
CA ALA A 49 1.82 13.63 5.46
C ALA A 49 3.26 13.37 4.96
N ILE A 50 3.60 12.12 4.61
CA ILE A 50 4.94 11.79 4.10
C ILE A 50 5.16 12.37 2.70
N SER A 51 4.12 12.41 1.86
CA SER A 51 4.20 13.02 0.52
C SER A 51 4.62 14.48 0.63
N VAL A 52 3.92 15.28 1.44
CA VAL A 52 4.25 16.70 1.67
C VAL A 52 5.65 16.86 2.27
N ARG A 53 6.01 16.05 3.26
CA ARG A 53 7.32 16.13 3.91
C ARG A 53 8.45 15.83 2.94
N VAL A 54 8.33 14.78 2.12
CA VAL A 54 9.33 14.41 1.12
C VAL A 54 9.43 15.47 0.03
N SER A 55 8.31 15.99 -0.48
CA SER A 55 8.32 17.08 -1.46
C SER A 55 9.04 18.32 -0.95
N ASN A 56 8.79 18.74 0.29
CA ASN A 56 9.43 19.90 0.88
C ASN A 56 10.93 19.69 1.09
N GLU A 57 11.35 18.54 1.63
CA GLU A 57 12.78 18.26 1.86
C GLU A 57 13.57 18.10 0.54
N LEU A 58 12.94 17.54 -0.49
CA LEU A 58 13.53 17.48 -1.82
C LEU A 58 13.63 18.87 -2.46
N GLY A 59 12.61 19.71 -2.29
CA GLY A 59 12.61 21.10 -2.76
C GLY A 59 13.64 21.99 -2.07
N LEU A 60 13.93 21.75 -0.78
CA LEU A 60 14.99 22.43 -0.02
C LEU A 60 16.40 21.89 -0.29
N GLY A 61 16.54 20.86 -1.12
CA GLY A 61 17.84 20.25 -1.41
C GLY A 61 18.46 19.47 -0.26
N HIS A 62 17.64 18.90 0.64
CA HIS A 62 18.06 18.15 1.82
C HIS A 62 17.88 16.62 1.65
N PRO A 63 18.75 15.94 0.88
CA PRO A 63 18.56 14.52 0.56
C PRO A 63 18.68 13.59 1.77
N ARG A 64 19.47 13.98 2.79
CA ARG A 64 19.64 13.19 4.02
C ARG A 64 18.38 13.23 4.89
N THR A 65 17.77 14.41 5.02
CA THR A 65 16.56 14.62 5.82
C THR A 65 15.35 13.99 5.15
N ALA A 66 15.26 14.06 3.81
CA ALA A 66 14.25 13.33 3.03
C ALA A 66 14.35 11.81 3.29
N LYS A 67 15.57 11.24 3.16
CA LYS A 67 15.83 9.83 3.44
C LYS A 67 15.40 9.46 4.87
N TYR A 68 15.86 10.21 5.87
CA TYR A 68 15.54 9.92 7.27
C TYR A 68 14.02 9.94 7.54
N SER A 69 13.32 10.93 6.99
CA SER A 69 11.86 11.06 7.12
C SER A 69 11.14 9.82 6.59
N VAL A 70 11.58 9.29 5.46
CA VAL A 70 11.03 8.06 4.89
C VAL A 70 11.26 6.84 5.79
N TYR A 71 12.50 6.59 6.22
CA TYR A 71 12.79 5.40 7.04
C TYR A 71 12.07 5.45 8.39
N SER A 72 12.01 6.62 9.02
CA SER A 72 11.28 6.83 10.27
C SER A 72 9.79 6.54 10.09
N THR A 73 9.16 7.08 9.03
CA THR A 73 7.73 6.86 8.80
C THR A 73 7.42 5.42 8.43
N VAL A 74 8.25 4.76 7.63
CA VAL A 74 8.08 3.32 7.32
C VAL A 74 8.13 2.47 8.60
N PHE A 75 9.07 2.76 9.50
CA PHE A 75 9.18 2.06 10.78
C PHE A 75 7.95 2.30 11.68
N GLN A 76 7.50 3.55 11.81
CA GLN A 76 6.29 3.88 12.58
C GLN A 76 5.05 3.21 11.98
N SER A 77 4.91 3.22 10.66
CA SER A 77 3.80 2.58 9.95
C SER A 77 3.74 1.08 10.20
N LEU A 78 4.90 0.42 10.15
CA LEU A 78 5.02 -1.01 10.43
C LEU A 78 4.63 -1.33 11.88
N LEU A 79 5.03 -0.51 12.85
CA LEU A 79 4.63 -0.68 14.25
C LEU A 79 3.11 -0.56 14.41
N ILE A 80 2.49 0.45 13.78
CA ILE A 80 1.04 0.63 13.80
C ILE A 80 0.35 -0.59 13.17
N GLY A 81 0.82 -1.06 12.00
CA GLY A 81 0.28 -2.24 11.33
C GLY A 81 0.38 -3.52 12.18
N ILE A 82 1.49 -3.71 12.89
CA ILE A 82 1.65 -4.85 13.82
C ILE A 82 0.67 -4.75 14.98
N ILE A 83 0.46 -3.55 15.55
CA ILE A 83 -0.52 -3.33 16.61
C ILE A 83 -1.94 -3.64 16.09
N CYS A 84 -2.31 -3.15 14.91
CA CYS A 84 -3.59 -3.46 14.26
C CYS A 84 -3.78 -4.97 14.05
N MET A 85 -2.75 -5.66 13.57
CA MET A 85 -2.76 -7.13 13.42
C MET A 85 -3.01 -7.83 14.75
N ILE A 86 -2.29 -7.45 15.82
CA ILE A 86 -2.49 -8.04 17.16
C ILE A 86 -3.92 -7.81 17.64
N VAL A 87 -4.45 -6.58 17.49
CA VAL A 87 -5.82 -6.25 17.90
C VAL A 87 -6.85 -7.10 17.16
N ILE A 88 -6.73 -7.26 15.84
CA ILE A 88 -7.64 -8.09 15.05
C ILE A 88 -7.51 -9.58 15.39
N LEU A 89 -6.30 -10.09 15.61
CA LEU A 89 -6.11 -11.49 16.00
C LEU A 89 -6.67 -11.80 17.39
N VAL A 90 -6.53 -10.88 18.34
CA VAL A 90 -7.09 -11.02 19.70
C VAL A 90 -8.62 -10.94 19.64
N THR A 91 -9.17 -10.03 18.83
CA THR A 91 -10.62 -9.82 18.72
C THR A 91 -11.29 -10.73 17.69
N ARG A 92 -10.57 -11.68 17.07
CA ARG A 92 -11.02 -12.45 15.88
C ARG A 92 -12.40 -13.09 16.00
N ASN A 93 -12.76 -13.53 17.21
CA ASN A 93 -14.02 -14.24 17.48
C ASN A 93 -15.18 -13.29 17.86
N TYR A 94 -14.89 -12.02 18.12
CA TYR A 94 -15.85 -11.06 18.70
C TYR A 94 -16.15 -9.88 17.77
N PHE A 95 -15.17 -9.40 16.99
CA PHE A 95 -15.38 -8.20 16.17
C PHE A 95 -16.44 -8.40 15.09
N SER A 96 -16.64 -9.63 14.61
CA SER A 96 -17.65 -9.93 13.58
C SER A 96 -19.09 -9.78 14.09
N ILE A 97 -19.32 -9.81 15.40
CA ILE A 97 -20.64 -9.68 16.03
C ILE A 97 -21.26 -8.29 15.74
N ILE A 98 -20.44 -7.25 15.61
CA ILE A 98 -20.94 -5.89 15.31
C ILE A 98 -21.46 -5.76 13.88
N PHE A 99 -21.05 -6.66 12.97
CA PHE A 99 -21.43 -6.64 11.56
C PHE A 99 -22.55 -7.62 11.23
N THR A 100 -22.67 -8.74 11.96
CA THR A 100 -23.63 -9.78 11.62
C THR A 100 -24.07 -10.62 12.83
N ASN A 101 -25.34 -11.01 12.82
CA ASN A 101 -25.91 -11.99 13.75
C ASN A 101 -25.78 -13.44 13.27
N SER A 102 -25.33 -13.67 12.02
CA SER A 102 -25.18 -15.02 11.47
C SER A 102 -23.93 -15.71 12.02
N LYS A 103 -24.12 -16.81 12.76
CA LYS A 103 -23.01 -17.60 13.32
C LYS A 103 -22.09 -18.18 12.24
N ASP A 104 -22.64 -18.55 11.09
CA ASP A 104 -21.83 -19.11 9.98
C ASP A 104 -20.92 -18.04 9.38
N LEU A 105 -21.40 -16.80 9.27
CA LEU A 105 -20.60 -15.67 8.80
C LEU A 105 -19.54 -15.27 9.83
N GLN A 106 -19.87 -15.29 11.12
CA GLN A 106 -18.91 -15.04 12.20
C GLN A 106 -17.75 -16.07 12.19
N ARG A 107 -18.05 -17.36 11.98
CA ARG A 107 -17.01 -18.41 11.85
C ARG A 107 -16.14 -18.19 10.61
N ALA A 108 -16.73 -17.84 9.48
CA ALA A 108 -15.99 -17.55 8.25
C ALA A 108 -15.05 -16.35 8.42
N VAL A 109 -15.51 -15.27 9.07
CA VAL A 109 -14.68 -14.10 9.39
C VAL A 109 -13.56 -14.47 10.37
N ALA A 110 -13.84 -15.26 11.40
CA ALA A 110 -12.82 -15.72 12.35
C ALA A 110 -11.72 -16.54 11.67
N HIS A 111 -12.08 -17.34 10.65
CA HIS A 111 -11.11 -18.08 9.83
C HIS A 111 -10.27 -17.15 8.94
N LEU A 112 -10.89 -16.13 8.34
CA LEU A 112 -10.21 -15.13 7.51
C LEU A 112 -9.38 -14.11 8.30
N SER A 113 -9.60 -14.00 9.61
CA SER A 113 -8.94 -13.00 10.46
C SER A 113 -7.41 -13.12 10.46
N GLY A 114 -6.88 -14.34 10.27
CA GLY A 114 -5.44 -14.56 10.08
C GLY A 114 -4.89 -13.88 8.82
N LEU A 115 -5.59 -14.06 7.69
CA LEU A 115 -5.25 -13.42 6.43
C LEU A 115 -5.46 -11.91 6.49
N LEU A 116 -6.52 -11.46 7.17
CA LEU A 116 -6.78 -10.05 7.41
C LEU A 116 -5.60 -9.42 8.16
N GLY A 117 -5.16 -10.00 9.27
CA GLY A 117 -4.02 -9.49 10.04
C GLY A 117 -2.74 -9.35 9.21
N ILE A 118 -2.41 -10.34 8.38
CA ILE A 118 -1.26 -10.26 7.45
C ILE A 118 -1.47 -9.12 6.43
N THR A 119 -2.69 -9.00 5.90
CA THR A 119 -3.04 -7.94 4.94
C THR A 119 -2.87 -6.56 5.56
N MET A 120 -3.28 -6.37 6.82
CA MET A 120 -3.14 -5.12 7.56
C MET A 120 -1.67 -4.68 7.68
N VAL A 121 -0.77 -5.61 8.03
CA VAL A 121 0.67 -5.32 8.09
C VAL A 121 1.23 -4.92 6.73
N LEU A 122 0.88 -5.64 5.65
CA LEU A 122 1.35 -5.29 4.31
C LEU A 122 0.80 -3.93 3.84
N ASN A 123 -0.49 -3.69 4.09
CA ASN A 123 -1.17 -2.44 3.77
C ASN A 123 -0.71 -1.27 4.64
N SER A 124 0.02 -1.50 5.74
CA SER A 124 0.61 -0.41 6.53
C SER A 124 1.80 0.24 5.81
N VAL A 125 2.62 -0.53 5.10
CA VAL A 125 3.87 -0.04 4.50
C VAL A 125 3.60 0.61 3.15
N GLN A 126 2.71 0.01 2.37
CA GLN A 126 2.45 0.39 0.99
C GLN A 126 2.01 1.86 0.82
N PRO A 127 1.04 2.40 1.58
CA PRO A 127 0.64 3.81 1.49
C PRO A 127 1.78 4.77 1.81
N VAL A 128 2.70 4.42 2.72
CA VAL A 128 3.88 5.26 2.99
C VAL A 128 4.75 5.35 1.76
N VAL A 129 5.09 4.21 1.16
CA VAL A 129 5.94 4.20 -0.04
C VAL A 129 5.27 4.88 -1.22
N SER A 130 3.96 4.70 -1.40
CA SER A 130 3.15 5.46 -2.37
C SER A 130 3.19 6.96 -2.11
N GLY A 131 3.19 7.39 -0.84
CA GLY A 131 3.27 8.80 -0.48
C GLY A 131 4.63 9.38 -0.84
N VAL A 132 5.71 8.63 -0.59
CA VAL A 132 7.06 9.00 -1.06
C VAL A 132 7.12 9.04 -2.59
N ALA A 133 6.44 8.11 -3.28
CA ALA A 133 6.34 8.05 -4.73
C ALA A 133 5.74 9.31 -5.34
N VAL A 134 4.66 9.79 -4.74
CA VAL A 134 4.01 11.06 -5.11
C VAL A 134 4.92 12.23 -4.74
N GLY A 135 5.49 12.22 -3.54
CA GLY A 135 6.33 13.31 -3.05
C GLY A 135 7.60 13.56 -3.86
N GLY A 136 8.21 12.51 -4.41
CA GLY A 136 9.38 12.57 -5.31
C GLY A 136 9.03 12.63 -6.81
N GLY A 137 7.75 12.52 -7.18
CA GLY A 137 7.31 12.57 -8.58
C GLY A 137 7.63 11.33 -9.43
N TRP A 138 7.74 10.17 -8.79
CA TRP A 138 8.05 8.87 -9.40
C TRP A 138 6.82 7.95 -9.45
N GLN A 139 5.62 8.53 -9.32
CA GLN A 139 4.33 7.82 -9.36
C GLN A 139 4.12 6.93 -10.60
N ALA A 140 4.73 7.26 -11.75
CA ALA A 140 4.59 6.48 -12.98
C ALA A 140 5.28 5.12 -12.87
N LEU A 141 6.51 5.10 -12.36
CA LEU A 141 7.26 3.85 -12.11
C LEU A 141 6.48 2.96 -11.15
N VAL A 142 5.95 3.55 -10.09
CA VAL A 142 5.15 2.82 -9.10
C VAL A 142 3.86 2.29 -9.70
N ALA A 143 3.17 3.04 -10.56
CA ALA A 143 1.98 2.56 -11.26
C ALA A 143 2.26 1.35 -12.16
N TYR A 144 3.39 1.31 -12.87
CA TYR A 144 3.80 0.14 -13.67
C TYR A 144 4.07 -1.09 -12.80
N ILE A 145 4.74 -0.91 -11.66
CA ILE A 145 4.98 -2.01 -10.71
C ILE A 145 3.65 -2.55 -10.16
N ASN A 146 2.73 -1.67 -9.75
CA ASN A 146 1.39 -2.07 -9.30
C ASN A 146 0.65 -2.88 -10.36
N LEU A 147 0.68 -2.42 -11.62
CA LEU A 147 -0.03 -3.08 -12.71
C LEU A 147 0.49 -4.51 -12.93
N ALA A 148 1.82 -4.68 -12.92
CA ALA A 148 2.44 -6.00 -13.03
C ALA A 148 2.11 -6.91 -11.82
N CYS A 149 2.30 -6.41 -10.61
CA CYS A 149 2.13 -7.23 -9.41
C CYS A 149 0.67 -7.63 -9.18
N TYR A 150 -0.28 -6.72 -9.38
CA TYR A 150 -1.70 -6.99 -9.14
C TYR A 150 -2.36 -7.76 -10.28
N TYR A 151 -2.17 -7.33 -11.53
CA TYR A 151 -2.94 -7.88 -12.65
C TYR A 151 -2.23 -9.02 -13.36
N ILE A 152 -0.90 -9.00 -13.46
CA ILE A 152 -0.14 -10.05 -14.16
C ILE A 152 0.18 -11.21 -13.21
N PHE A 153 0.46 -10.91 -11.93
CA PHE A 153 0.82 -11.94 -10.96
C PHE A 153 -0.31 -12.27 -9.98
N GLY A 154 -0.81 -11.28 -9.25
CA GLY A 154 -1.74 -11.48 -8.13
C GLY A 154 -3.11 -12.02 -8.55
N LEU A 155 -3.73 -11.46 -9.59
CA LEU A 155 -5.03 -11.93 -10.09
C LEU A 155 -4.97 -13.37 -10.62
N PRO A 156 -4.04 -13.74 -11.53
CA PRO A 156 -3.93 -15.12 -11.99
C PRO A 156 -3.62 -16.09 -10.87
N LEU A 157 -2.73 -15.73 -9.94
CA LEU A 157 -2.41 -16.58 -8.79
C LEU A 157 -3.64 -16.76 -7.89
N GLY A 158 -4.38 -15.70 -7.61
CA GLY A 158 -5.63 -15.77 -6.86
C GLY A 158 -6.68 -16.64 -7.54
N TYR A 159 -6.81 -16.53 -8.87
CA TYR A 159 -7.72 -17.38 -9.64
C TYR A 159 -7.33 -18.86 -9.56
N VAL A 160 -6.05 -19.18 -9.75
CA VAL A 160 -5.54 -20.56 -9.64
C VAL A 160 -5.75 -21.12 -8.24
N LEU A 161 -5.39 -20.37 -7.19
CA LEU A 161 -5.55 -20.81 -5.81
C LEU A 161 -7.03 -20.93 -5.40
N GLY A 162 -7.87 -20.01 -5.84
CA GLY A 162 -9.30 -19.99 -5.53
C GLY A 162 -10.07 -21.11 -6.20
N TYR A 163 -9.89 -21.28 -7.52
CA TYR A 163 -10.70 -22.16 -8.36
C TYR A 163 -10.02 -23.50 -8.68
N VAL A 164 -8.74 -23.52 -9.04
CA VAL A 164 -8.06 -24.76 -9.44
C VAL A 164 -7.64 -25.57 -8.20
N ALA A 165 -7.14 -24.90 -7.17
CA ALA A 165 -6.76 -25.54 -5.91
C ALA A 165 -7.93 -25.68 -4.91
N ASN A 166 -9.16 -25.26 -5.28
CA ASN A 166 -10.36 -25.33 -4.45
C ASN A 166 -10.23 -24.68 -3.05
N LEU A 167 -9.36 -23.67 -2.89
CA LEU A 167 -9.21 -22.94 -1.62
C LEU A 167 -10.27 -21.83 -1.47
N GLY A 168 -11.11 -21.60 -2.48
CA GLY A 168 -12.22 -20.64 -2.45
C GLY A 168 -11.75 -19.22 -2.12
N VAL A 169 -12.46 -18.56 -1.18
CA VAL A 169 -12.14 -17.19 -0.75
C VAL A 169 -10.75 -17.05 -0.12
N VAL A 170 -10.26 -18.10 0.54
CA VAL A 170 -8.92 -18.12 1.15
C VAL A 170 -7.85 -18.11 0.06
N GLY A 171 -8.07 -18.83 -1.04
CA GLY A 171 -7.17 -18.85 -2.19
C GLY A 171 -7.15 -17.52 -2.95
N LEU A 172 -8.32 -16.94 -3.19
CA LEU A 172 -8.45 -15.62 -3.84
C LEU A 172 -7.76 -14.53 -3.03
N TRP A 173 -8.01 -14.50 -1.71
CA TRP A 173 -7.34 -13.58 -0.80
C TRP A 173 -5.84 -13.87 -0.71
N GLY A 174 -5.42 -15.13 -0.66
CA GLY A 174 -4.01 -15.51 -0.67
C GLY A 174 -3.26 -14.97 -1.88
N GLY A 175 -3.85 -15.05 -3.08
CA GLY A 175 -3.31 -14.44 -4.30
C GLY A 175 -3.21 -12.92 -4.20
N MET A 176 -4.19 -12.28 -3.55
CA MET A 176 -4.17 -10.85 -3.23
C MET A 176 -2.96 -10.46 -2.39
N ILE A 177 -2.78 -11.17 -1.28
CA ILE A 177 -1.66 -10.96 -0.34
C ILE A 177 -0.33 -11.17 -1.05
N ALA A 178 -0.22 -12.20 -1.89
CA ALA A 178 1.00 -12.46 -2.64
C ALA A 178 1.33 -11.34 -3.64
N GLY A 179 0.33 -10.81 -4.36
CA GLY A 179 0.49 -9.66 -5.24
C GLY A 179 0.94 -8.41 -4.49
N THR A 180 0.28 -8.08 -3.38
CA THR A 180 0.62 -6.93 -2.52
C THR A 180 1.99 -7.09 -1.87
N ALA A 181 2.35 -8.29 -1.42
CA ALA A 181 3.66 -8.58 -0.84
C ALA A 181 4.78 -8.40 -1.86
N MET A 182 4.61 -8.94 -3.07
CA MET A 182 5.58 -8.78 -4.16
C MET A 182 5.78 -7.30 -4.50
N GLN A 183 4.70 -6.54 -4.67
CA GLN A 183 4.78 -5.12 -4.94
C GLN A 183 5.47 -4.36 -3.80
N THR A 184 5.10 -4.64 -2.54
CA THR A 184 5.70 -3.99 -1.37
C THR A 184 7.21 -4.23 -1.33
N LEU A 185 7.65 -5.46 -1.59
CA LEU A 185 9.07 -5.80 -1.68
C LEU A 185 9.77 -5.03 -2.81
N LEU A 186 9.19 -4.99 -4.01
CA LEU A 186 9.77 -4.25 -5.14
C LEU A 186 9.86 -2.75 -4.86
N LEU A 187 8.83 -2.16 -4.24
CA LEU A 187 8.81 -0.75 -3.88
C LEU A 187 9.82 -0.42 -2.78
N LEU A 188 9.99 -1.29 -1.78
CA LEU A 188 11.04 -1.16 -0.76
C LEU A 188 12.45 -1.28 -1.37
N LEU A 189 12.66 -2.19 -2.33
CA LEU A 189 13.93 -2.31 -3.05
C LEU A 189 14.23 -1.06 -3.87
N VAL A 190 13.23 -0.56 -4.57
CA VAL A 190 13.30 0.70 -5.32
C VAL A 190 13.69 1.84 -4.39
N LEU A 191 13.01 1.98 -3.24
CA LEU A 191 13.29 2.98 -2.21
C LEU A 191 14.70 2.87 -1.61
N TYR A 192 15.18 1.65 -1.41
CA TYR A 192 16.53 1.39 -0.91
C TYR A 192 17.61 1.77 -1.94
N LYS A 193 17.33 1.52 -3.23
CA LYS A 193 18.22 1.85 -4.35
C LYS A 193 18.12 3.31 -4.81
N THR A 194 17.10 4.06 -4.39
CA THR A 194 16.93 5.47 -4.73
C THR A 194 18.13 6.29 -4.27
N ASN A 195 18.78 6.95 -5.24
CA ASN A 195 19.83 7.91 -4.95
C ASN A 195 19.19 9.28 -4.65
N TRP A 196 19.00 9.55 -3.37
CA TRP A 196 18.40 10.80 -2.87
C TRP A 196 19.12 12.07 -3.36
N LYS A 197 20.42 12.02 -3.64
CA LYS A 197 21.14 13.18 -4.23
C LYS A 197 20.67 13.46 -5.66
N LYS A 198 20.49 12.40 -6.45
CA LYS A 198 20.00 12.51 -7.83
C LYS A 198 18.53 12.95 -7.86
N GLU A 199 17.72 12.52 -6.90
CA GLU A 199 16.33 12.99 -6.78
C GLU A 199 16.24 14.49 -6.47
N VAL A 200 17.12 15.00 -5.61
CA VAL A 200 17.24 16.45 -5.36
C VAL A 200 17.64 17.20 -6.63
N GLU A 201 18.63 16.70 -7.38
CA GLU A 201 19.07 17.30 -8.64
C GLU A 201 17.93 17.34 -9.67
N GLN A 202 17.22 16.22 -9.86
CA GLN A 202 16.05 16.17 -10.73
C GLN A 202 14.91 17.09 -10.26
N THR A 203 14.68 17.19 -8.96
CA THR A 203 13.67 18.10 -8.39
C THR A 203 14.05 19.55 -8.65
N THR A 204 15.33 19.89 -8.49
CA THR A 204 15.88 21.23 -8.79
C THR A 204 15.74 21.57 -10.27
N GLU A 205 16.04 20.63 -11.17
CA GLU A 205 15.82 20.81 -12.61
C GLU A 205 14.34 21.01 -12.95
N ARG A 206 13.43 20.24 -12.32
CA ARG A 206 11.98 20.40 -12.50
C ARG A 206 11.53 21.78 -12.01
N MET A 207 11.99 22.23 -10.85
CA MET A 207 11.69 23.57 -10.34
C MET A 207 12.26 24.67 -11.25
N ARG A 208 13.46 24.50 -11.81
CA ARG A 208 14.02 25.48 -12.76
C ARG A 208 13.22 25.58 -14.06
N LYS A 209 12.74 24.44 -14.58
CA LYS A 209 11.94 24.41 -15.82
C LYS A 209 10.53 24.99 -15.66
N TRP A 210 9.92 24.85 -14.49
CA TRP A 210 8.49 25.16 -14.27
C TRP A 210 8.24 26.30 -13.27
N GLY A 211 9.26 26.70 -12.50
CA GLY A 211 9.18 27.71 -11.43
C GLY A 211 9.34 29.16 -11.88
N GLY A 212 9.58 29.41 -13.17
CA GLY A 212 9.54 30.76 -13.75
C GLY A 212 10.58 31.76 -13.22
N GLN A 213 11.57 31.32 -12.42
CA GLN A 213 12.68 32.15 -11.98
C GLN A 213 13.97 31.62 -12.59
N ASP A 214 14.66 32.48 -13.33
CA ASP A 214 16.08 32.37 -13.57
C ASP A 214 16.78 32.31 -12.21
N ILE A 215 17.02 31.09 -11.72
CA ILE A 215 17.98 30.85 -10.65
C ILE A 215 19.33 31.16 -11.29
N ALA A 216 19.70 32.43 -11.23
CA ALA A 216 20.99 32.92 -11.67
C ALA A 216 22.05 32.10 -10.94
N ASP A 217 22.95 31.50 -11.71
CA ASP A 217 24.18 30.90 -11.22
C ASP A 217 24.93 31.95 -10.39
N GLU A 218 24.79 31.93 -9.07
CA GLU A 218 25.79 32.47 -8.16
C GLU A 218 26.99 31.52 -8.20
N LYS A 219 27.66 31.46 -9.36
CA LYS A 219 29.05 31.06 -9.43
C LYS A 219 29.84 32.19 -8.81
N GLU A 220 30.28 31.96 -7.58
CA GLU A 220 31.36 32.71 -6.93
C GLU A 220 32.40 33.13 -7.97
N ASN A 221 32.44 34.43 -8.22
CA ASN A 221 33.53 35.07 -8.93
C ASN A 221 34.71 35.12 -7.95
N PRO A 222 35.88 34.51 -8.25
CA PRO A 222 37.06 34.67 -7.41
C PRO A 222 37.65 36.05 -7.71
N ALA A 223 37.22 37.05 -6.94
CA ALA A 223 37.81 38.38 -6.99
C ALA A 223 39.13 38.38 -6.21
N ALA A 224 40.22 38.37 -6.99
CA ALA A 224 41.45 39.16 -6.90
C ALA A 224 41.88 39.72 -5.54
#